data_AF-A0A9E0MLP9-F1
#
_entry.id   AF-A0A9E0MLP9-F1
#
_cell.length_a   1.000
_cell.length_b   1.000
_cell.length_c   1.000
_cell.angle_alpha   90.00
_cell.angle_beta   90.00
_cell.angle_gamma   90.00
#
_symmetry.space_group_name_H-M   'P 1'
#
loop_
_entity.id
_entity.type
_entity.pdbx_description
1 polymer ?
#
loop_
_entity_poly.entity_id
_entity_poly.type
_entity_poly.pdbx_seq_one_letter_code
_entity_poly.pdbx_strand_id
1 'polypeptide(L)'
;MVRARHDAGIAAEVEVLLAAVAAGDPAAADALFAPDRDREALPEPLRFQLELAELRWVLSHPAGFPDDTARELYSALLERCAEQPARQPEIRALGAALHALERDGALPQAMVVRTRRRRD
;
A
#
# COMPACT_ATOMS: atom_id res chain seq x y z
N MET A 1 3.82 -16.01 -27.87
CA MET A 1 2.52 -16.50 -27.33
C MET A 1 2.60 -17.04 -25.90
N VAL A 2 3.69 -17.64 -25.43
CA VAL A 2 3.78 -18.20 -24.07
C VAL A 2 3.79 -17.12 -22.98
N ARG A 3 4.54 -16.02 -23.17
CA ARG A 3 4.66 -14.92 -22.21
C ARG A 3 3.31 -14.23 -21.90
N ALA A 4 2.54 -13.89 -22.93
CA ALA A 4 1.22 -13.27 -22.74
C ALA A 4 0.22 -14.16 -21.98
N ARG A 5 0.30 -15.49 -22.10
CA ARG A 5 -0.53 -16.41 -21.32
C ARG A 5 -0.07 -16.52 -19.86
N HIS A 6 1.24 -16.47 -19.64
CA HIS A 6 1.82 -16.47 -18.31
C HIS A 6 1.45 -15.18 -17.56
N ASP A 7 1.57 -14.03 -18.22
CA ASP A 7 1.24 -12.71 -17.64
C ASP A 7 -0.27 -12.60 -17.31
N ALA A 8 -1.13 -13.15 -18.16
CA ALA A 8 -2.58 -13.22 -17.90
C ALA A 8 -2.94 -14.15 -16.73
N GLY A 9 -2.18 -15.24 -16.54
CA GLY A 9 -2.35 -16.14 -15.40
C GLY A 9 -2.02 -15.45 -14.07
N ILE A 10 -0.92 -14.69 -14.04
CA ILE A 10 -0.51 -13.92 -12.85
C ILE A 10 -1.55 -12.84 -12.51
N ALA A 11 -2.05 -12.11 -13.51
CA ALA A 11 -3.07 -11.09 -13.28
C ALA A 11 -4.35 -11.67 -12.68
N ALA A 12 -4.85 -12.79 -13.23
CA ALA A 12 -6.04 -13.47 -12.72
C ALA A 12 -5.84 -14.00 -11.29
N GLU A 13 -4.66 -14.54 -10.98
CA GLU A 13 -4.31 -14.95 -9.61
C GLU A 13 -4.35 -13.78 -8.62
N VAL A 14 -3.75 -12.63 -9.00
CA VAL A 14 -3.77 -11.42 -8.18
C VAL A 14 -5.19 -10.91 -7.94
N GLU A 15 -6.05 -10.92 -8.95
CA GLU A 15 -7.46 -10.53 -8.79
C GLU A 15 -8.21 -11.41 -7.79
N VAL A 16 -7.98 -12.74 -7.83
CA VAL A 16 -8.58 -13.69 -6.89
C VAL A 16 -8.07 -13.42 -5.47
N LEU A 17 -6.77 -13.25 -5.31
CA LEU A 17 -6.17 -12.96 -4.01
C LEU A 17 -6.66 -11.60 -3.45
N LEU A 18 -6.78 -10.56 -4.29
CA LEU A 18 -7.33 -9.27 -3.90
C LEU A 18 -8.76 -9.40 -3.38
N ALA A 19 -9.60 -10.20 -4.04
CA ALA A 19 -10.96 -10.44 -3.60
C ALA A 19 -10.99 -11.17 -2.23
N ALA A 20 -10.10 -12.15 -2.02
CA ALA A 20 -9.99 -12.86 -0.74
C ALA A 20 -9.47 -11.95 0.39
N VAL A 21 -8.48 -11.10 0.13
CA VAL A 21 -8.00 -10.09 1.09
C VAL A 21 -9.11 -9.11 1.44
N ALA A 22 -9.91 -8.66 0.47
CA ALA A 22 -11.05 -7.80 0.72
C ALA A 22 -12.13 -8.47 1.59
N ALA A 23 -12.22 -9.81 1.54
CA ALA A 23 -13.07 -10.62 2.41
C ALA A 23 -12.45 -10.89 3.81
N GLY A 24 -11.21 -10.42 4.06
CA GLY A 24 -10.52 -10.55 5.33
C GLY A 24 -9.74 -11.85 5.50
N ASP A 25 -9.35 -12.53 4.41
CA ASP A 25 -8.52 -13.74 4.47
C ASP A 25 -7.04 -13.38 4.70
N PRO A 26 -6.46 -13.70 5.89
CA PRO A 26 -5.06 -13.39 6.19
C PRO A 26 -4.07 -14.25 5.39
N ALA A 27 -4.42 -15.50 5.05
CA ALA A 27 -3.54 -16.34 4.25
C ALA A 27 -3.43 -15.82 2.81
N ALA A 28 -4.53 -15.26 2.28
CA ALA A 28 -4.51 -14.57 1.00
C ALA A 28 -3.64 -13.30 1.05
N ALA A 29 -3.65 -12.56 2.16
CA ALA A 29 -2.81 -11.37 2.33
C ALA A 29 -1.32 -11.74 2.34
N ASP A 30 -0.94 -12.79 3.10
CA ASP A 30 0.43 -13.29 3.13
C ASP A 30 0.91 -13.71 1.73
N ALA A 31 0.06 -14.39 0.95
CA ALA A 31 0.39 -14.80 -0.41
C ALA A 31 0.42 -13.64 -1.42
N LEU A 32 -0.44 -12.64 -1.23
CA LEU A 32 -0.55 -11.48 -2.13
C LEU A 32 0.60 -10.49 -1.93
N PHE A 33 1.00 -10.25 -0.68
CA PHE A 33 2.01 -9.25 -0.32
C PHE A 33 3.41 -9.83 -0.14
N ALA A 34 3.62 -11.07 -0.58
CA ALA A 34 4.93 -11.73 -0.56
C ALA A 34 6.00 -10.86 -1.27
N PRO A 35 7.21 -10.74 -0.71
CA PRO A 35 8.24 -9.81 -1.18
C PRO A 35 8.83 -10.17 -2.54
N ASP A 36 8.69 -11.42 -2.97
CA ASP A 36 9.16 -11.95 -4.25
C ASP A 36 8.17 -11.71 -5.41
N ARG A 37 6.99 -11.14 -5.15
CA ARG A 37 6.00 -10.84 -6.19
C ARG A 37 6.47 -9.69 -7.09
N ASP A 38 6.58 -9.97 -8.38
CA ASP A 38 6.92 -8.96 -9.40
C ASP A 38 5.73 -8.01 -9.65
N ARG A 39 5.67 -6.92 -8.88
CA ARG A 39 4.63 -5.89 -8.97
C ARG A 39 4.76 -5.05 -10.24
N GLU A 40 5.95 -4.96 -10.83
CA GLU A 40 6.19 -4.15 -12.03
C GLU A 40 5.64 -4.82 -13.29
N ALA A 41 5.56 -6.15 -13.30
CA ALA A 41 4.93 -6.92 -14.36
C ALA A 41 3.39 -6.80 -14.40
N LEU A 42 2.76 -6.28 -13.33
CA LEU A 42 1.30 -6.17 -13.26
C LEU A 42 0.80 -4.98 -14.10
N PRO A 43 -0.23 -5.18 -14.93
CA PRO A 43 -0.84 -4.10 -15.67
C PRO A 43 -1.59 -3.14 -14.74
N GLU A 44 -1.75 -1.90 -15.19
CA GLU A 44 -2.75 -1.00 -14.60
C GLU A 44 -4.16 -1.40 -15.06
N PRO A 45 -5.21 -1.31 -14.21
CA PRO A 45 -5.22 -0.73 -12.86
C PRO A 45 -4.83 -1.71 -11.73
N LEU A 46 -4.52 -2.96 -12.06
CA LEU A 46 -4.33 -4.04 -11.08
C LEU A 46 -3.17 -3.78 -10.13
N ARG A 47 -2.05 -3.25 -10.65
CA ARG A 47 -0.92 -2.82 -9.81
C ARG A 47 -1.33 -1.80 -8.76
N PHE A 48 -2.09 -0.78 -9.16
CA PHE A 48 -2.59 0.22 -8.22
C PHE A 48 -3.52 -0.38 -7.16
N GLN A 49 -4.42 -1.29 -7.57
CA GLN A 49 -5.30 -1.97 -6.63
C GLN A 49 -4.53 -2.82 -5.62
N LEU A 50 -3.46 -3.49 -6.05
CA LEU A 50 -2.57 -4.26 -5.19
C LEU A 50 -1.88 -3.39 -4.13
N GLU A 51 -1.21 -2.32 -4.55
CA GLU A 51 -0.49 -1.43 -3.61
C GLU A 51 -1.45 -0.74 -2.63
N LEU A 52 -2.66 -0.42 -3.09
CA LEU A 52 -3.70 0.14 -2.26
C LEU A 52 -4.24 -0.87 -1.23
N ALA A 53 -4.45 -2.12 -1.65
CA ALA A 53 -4.88 -3.20 -0.77
C ALA A 53 -3.82 -3.51 0.30
N GLU A 54 -2.54 -3.47 -0.07
CA GLU A 54 -1.42 -3.66 0.86
C GLU A 54 -1.40 -2.58 1.94
N LEU A 55 -1.49 -1.31 1.54
CA LEU A 55 -1.55 -0.22 2.52
C LEU A 55 -2.79 -0.35 3.42
N ARG A 56 -3.96 -0.68 2.86
CA ARG A 56 -5.18 -0.94 3.65
C ARG A 56 -4.98 -2.07 4.66
N TRP A 57 -4.34 -3.16 4.25
CA TRP A 57 -4.06 -4.31 5.11
C TRP A 57 -3.14 -3.96 6.28
N VAL A 58 -2.06 -3.22 6.00
CA VAL A 58 -1.13 -2.74 7.03
C VAL A 58 -1.85 -1.84 8.02
N LEU A 59 -2.67 -0.90 7.54
CA LEU A 59 -3.42 0.02 8.40
C LEU A 59 -4.50 -0.68 9.23
N SER A 60 -5.06 -1.80 8.78
CA SER A 60 -6.00 -2.60 9.57
C SER A 60 -5.33 -3.54 10.57
N HIS A 61 -4.03 -3.81 10.41
CA HIS A 61 -3.25 -4.70 11.28
C HIS A 61 -1.97 -4.03 11.81
N PRO A 62 -2.05 -2.84 12.44
CA PRO A 62 -0.87 -2.05 12.80
C PRO A 62 0.10 -2.79 13.74
N ALA A 63 -0.40 -3.69 14.59
CA ALA A 63 0.44 -4.50 15.48
C ALA A 63 1.38 -5.48 14.73
N GLY A 64 1.04 -5.86 13.50
CA GLY A 64 1.90 -6.68 12.64
C GLY A 64 2.99 -5.88 11.92
N PHE A 65 2.89 -4.54 11.94
CA PHE A 65 3.79 -3.63 11.24
C PHE A 65 4.20 -2.46 12.16
N PRO A 66 4.95 -2.73 13.24
CA PRO A 66 5.29 -1.72 14.25
C PRO A 66 6.36 -0.71 13.79
N ASP A 67 6.85 -0.84 12.57
CA ASP A 67 7.89 -0.02 11.96
C ASP A 67 7.31 1.01 10.98
N ASP A 68 8.16 1.57 10.13
CA ASP A 68 7.79 2.59 9.15
C ASP A 68 7.11 2.03 7.89
N THR A 69 6.82 0.72 7.82
CA THR A 69 6.24 0.04 6.64
C THR A 69 5.02 0.78 6.08
N ALA A 70 4.07 1.16 6.95
CA ALA A 70 2.86 1.86 6.52
C ALA A 70 3.17 3.20 5.83
N ARG A 71 4.19 3.91 6.31
CA ARG A 71 4.62 5.21 5.77
C ARG A 71 5.42 5.05 4.49
N GLU A 72 6.28 4.05 4.41
CA GLU A 72 7.03 3.73 3.20
C GLU A 72 6.08 3.40 2.05
N LEU A 73 5.11 2.52 2.29
CA LEU A 73 4.06 2.18 1.32
C LEU A 73 3.25 3.41 0.89
N TYR A 74 2.83 4.24 1.85
CA TYR A 74 2.08 5.47 1.55
C TYR A 74 2.90 6.47 0.72
N SER A 75 4.18 6.67 1.06
CA SER A 75 5.09 7.58 0.36
C SER A 75 5.35 7.10 -1.08
N ALA A 76 5.63 5.81 -1.24
CA ALA A 76 5.83 5.20 -2.56
C ALA A 76 4.58 5.32 -3.44
N LEU A 77 3.40 5.07 -2.88
CA LEU A 77 2.13 5.19 -3.60
C LEU A 77 1.84 6.65 -4.00
N LEU A 78 2.11 7.61 -3.11
CA LEU A 78 2.00 9.04 -3.39
C LEU A 78 2.91 9.49 -4.52
N GLU A 79 4.19 9.10 -4.48
CA GLU A 79 5.19 9.45 -5.49
C GLU A 79 4.79 8.89 -6.86
N ARG A 80 4.45 7.60 -6.92
CA ARG A 80 4.05 6.92 -8.16
C ARG A 80 2.78 7.49 -8.78
N CYS A 81 1.83 7.94 -7.96
CA CYS A 81 0.54 8.47 -8.40
C CYS A 81 0.45 10.01 -8.34
N ALA A 82 1.58 10.71 -8.20
CA ALA A 82 1.62 12.17 -8.03
C ALA A 82 0.91 12.92 -9.17
N GLU A 83 1.08 12.45 -10.40
CA GLU A 83 0.50 13.05 -11.62
C GLU A 83 -0.89 12.49 -11.98
N GLN A 84 -1.48 11.66 -11.12
CA GLN A 84 -2.74 10.95 -11.39
C GLN A 84 -3.87 11.49 -10.50
N PRO A 85 -4.47 12.64 -10.83
CA PRO A 85 -5.44 13.33 -9.95
C PRO A 85 -6.67 12.47 -9.63
N ALA A 86 -7.05 11.54 -10.51
CA ALA A 86 -8.15 10.62 -10.28
C ALA A 86 -7.91 9.65 -9.10
N ARG A 87 -6.65 9.32 -8.79
CA ARG A 87 -6.26 8.40 -7.70
C ARG A 87 -6.04 9.09 -6.37
N GLN A 88 -5.84 10.41 -6.40
CA GLN A 88 -5.51 11.22 -5.22
C GLN A 88 -6.55 11.17 -4.09
N PRO A 89 -7.88 11.17 -4.35
CA PRO A 89 -8.86 11.08 -3.27
C PRO A 89 -8.71 9.80 -2.43
N GLU A 90 -8.48 8.67 -3.10
CA GLU A 90 -8.38 7.37 -2.44
C GLU A 90 -7.07 7.26 -1.63
N ILE A 91 -5.96 7.74 -2.19
CA ILE A 91 -4.66 7.78 -1.50
C ILE A 91 -4.74 8.69 -0.26
N ARG A 92 -5.34 9.88 -0.38
CA ARG A 92 -5.48 10.82 0.75
C ARG A 92 -6.34 10.26 1.88
N ALA A 93 -7.36 9.46 1.57
CA ALA A 93 -8.16 8.78 2.58
C ALA A 93 -7.31 7.81 3.41
N LEU A 94 -6.38 7.07 2.78
CA LEU A 94 -5.43 6.21 3.49
C LEU A 94 -4.41 7.01 4.29
N GLY A 95 -3.92 8.13 3.76
CA GLY A 95 -3.06 9.05 4.52
C GLY A 95 -3.73 9.58 5.79
N ALA A 96 -5.02 9.90 5.73
CA ALA A 96 -5.78 10.31 6.91
C ALA A 96 -5.92 9.18 7.94
N ALA A 97 -6.15 7.93 7.49
CA ALA A 97 -6.19 6.76 8.36
C ALA A 97 -4.83 6.47 9.02
N LEU A 98 -3.74 6.54 8.25
CA LEU A 98 -2.36 6.45 8.75
C LEU A 98 -2.10 7.50 9.85
N HIS A 99 -2.42 8.76 9.59
CA HIS A 99 -2.25 9.83 10.60
C HIS A 99 -3.15 9.68 11.83
N ALA A 100 -4.29 9.00 11.72
CA ALA A 100 -5.10 8.67 12.89
C ALA A 100 -4.39 7.62 13.76
N LEU A 101 -3.92 6.52 13.17
CA LEU A 101 -3.19 5.45 13.86
C LEU A 101 -1.89 5.95 14.50
N GLU A 102 -1.16 6.83 13.81
CA GLU A 102 0.01 7.51 14.34
C GLU A 102 -0.33 8.33 15.60
N ARG A 103 -1.42 9.11 15.56
CA ARG A 103 -1.85 9.94 16.71
C ARG A 103 -2.31 9.10 17.90
N ASP A 104 -2.94 7.97 17.62
CA ASP A 104 -3.45 7.05 18.63
C ASP A 104 -2.33 6.15 19.21
N GLY A 105 -1.10 6.25 18.67
CA GLY A 105 0.06 5.49 19.12
C GLY A 105 0.09 4.04 18.62
N ALA A 106 -0.79 3.68 17.69
CA ALA A 106 -0.83 2.35 17.06
C ALA A 106 0.27 2.17 16.02
N LEU A 107 0.73 3.26 15.39
CA LEU A 107 1.89 3.30 14.49
C LEU A 107 2.92 4.32 14.99
N PRO A 108 4.21 4.12 14.69
CA PRO A 108 5.25 5.07 15.06
C PRO A 108 4.99 6.43 14.38
N GLN A 109 5.05 7.52 15.15
CA GLN A 109 5.01 8.86 14.56
C GLN A 109 6.36 9.21 13.95
N ALA A 110 6.37 9.70 12.71
CA ALA A 110 7.54 10.37 12.17
C ALA A 110 7.85 11.58 13.05
N MET A 111 8.96 11.51 13.76
CA MET A 111 9.45 12.65 14.53
C MET A 111 9.93 13.71 13.53
N VAL A 112 9.01 14.59 13.09
CA VAL A 112 9.39 15.76 12.30
C VAL A 112 10.19 16.66 13.23
N VAL A 113 11.51 16.57 13.15
CA VAL A 113 12.41 17.58 13.73
C VAL A 113 12.15 18.85 12.94
N ARG A 114 11.14 19.62 13.38
CA ARG A 114 10.95 21.01 12.95
C ARG A 114 12.13 21.77 13.54
N THR A 115 13.25 21.79 12.82
CA THR A 115 14.31 22.77 13.06
C THR A 115 13.65 24.13 12.96
N ARG A 116 13.42 24.77 14.11
CA ARG A 116 13.06 26.19 14.16
C ARG A 116 14.19 26.92 13.42
N ARG A 117 13.96 27.34 12.18
CA ARG A 117 14.80 28.37 11.56
C ARG A 117 14.66 29.60 12.43
N ARG A 118 15.64 29.81 13.32
CA ARG A 118 15.88 31.11 13.95
C ARG A 118 16.11 32.07 12.78
N ARG A 119 15.14 32.96 12.57
CA ARG A 119 15.37 34.19 11.83
C ARG A 119 16.13 35.08 12.82
N ASP A 120 17.46 35.12 12.68
CA ASP A 120 18.23 36.27 13.15
C ASP A 120 18.08 37.39 12.10
#